data_AF-A0A072N9B0-F1
#
_entry.id   AF-A0A072N9B0-F1
#
_cell.length_a   1.000
_cell.length_b   1.000
_cell.length_c   1.000
_cell.angle_alpha   90.00
_cell.angle_beta   90.00
_cell.angle_gamma   90.00
#
_symmetry.space_group_name_H-M   'P 1'
#
loop_
_entity.id
_entity.type
_entity.pdbx_description
1 polymer ?
#
loop_
_entity_poly.entity_id
_entity_poly.type
_entity_poly.pdbx_seq_one_letter_code
_entity_poly.pdbx_strand_id
1 'polypeptide(L)'
;MSELTSSKRHGNLGRTLLWVAILLSVLLLGFVTALTIRANPYVSDREANGISKFKFLEACKEQLAEDEQLASLQGLLQQSGQLRAGQRLTAQIAAEPADLVGSVQTAQGGGWTLNVPANIQVDGRGVPLGQLPFECTHNKAQNRTTGQLQLPGGI
;
A
#
# COMPACT_ATOMS: atom_id res chain seq x y z
N MET A 1 -4.80 80.77 -0.27
CA MET A 1 -3.50 80.13 -0.50
C MET A 1 -3.47 78.90 0.40
N SER A 2 -3.70 77.72 -0.17
CA SER A 2 -2.69 76.64 -0.38
C SER A 2 -2.06 76.22 0.95
N GLU A 3 -2.13 74.97 1.42
CA GLU A 3 -1.65 73.79 0.70
C GLU A 3 -2.41 72.50 1.07
N LEU A 4 -2.88 71.80 0.04
CA LEU A 4 -3.11 70.36 0.04
C LEU A 4 -1.77 69.70 -0.31
N THR A 5 -1.06 69.11 0.64
CA THR A 5 0.06 68.21 0.34
C THR A 5 -0.20 66.84 0.97
N SER A 6 -1.02 66.06 0.26
CA SER A 6 -1.09 64.62 0.45
C SER A 6 0.26 64.01 0.06
N SER A 7 1.00 63.49 1.04
CA SER A 7 2.24 62.76 0.75
C SER A 7 1.90 61.38 0.14
N LYS A 8 2.00 61.29 -1.18
CA LYS A 8 2.13 60.00 -1.89
C LYS A 8 3.46 59.36 -1.48
N ARG A 9 3.47 58.52 -0.44
CA ARG A 9 4.58 57.59 -0.17
C ARG A 9 4.42 56.37 -1.07
N HIS A 10 5.03 56.44 -2.25
CA HIS A 10 5.25 55.32 -3.14
C HIS A 10 6.66 54.76 -2.91
N GLY A 11 6.82 53.44 -3.05
CA GLY A 11 8.11 52.87 -3.45
C GLY A 11 8.79 51.96 -2.43
N ASN A 12 8.99 50.72 -2.86
CA ASN A 12 9.94 49.73 -2.35
C ASN A 12 9.61 48.96 -1.07
N LEU A 13 9.15 49.56 0.03
CA LEU A 13 8.98 48.79 1.28
C LEU A 13 7.88 47.70 1.19
N GLY A 14 6.76 48.02 0.54
CA GLY A 14 5.69 47.04 0.31
C GLY A 14 6.08 45.98 -0.72
N ARG A 15 6.96 46.32 -1.68
CA ARG A 15 7.41 45.39 -2.72
C ARG A 15 8.46 44.41 -2.20
N THR A 16 9.35 44.85 -1.32
CA THR A 16 10.32 43.96 -0.65
C THR A 16 9.63 43.00 0.31
N LEU A 17 8.66 43.48 1.11
CA LEU A 17 7.82 42.63 1.96
C LEU A 17 7.07 41.56 1.15
N LEU A 18 6.53 41.94 -0.01
CA LEU A 18 5.85 41.00 -0.90
C LEU A 18 6.80 39.92 -1.44
N TRP A 19 8.01 40.29 -1.88
CA TRP A 19 9.01 39.31 -2.33
C TRP A 19 9.46 38.37 -1.20
N VAL A 20 9.66 38.89 0.01
CA VAL A 20 9.98 38.08 1.18
C VAL A 20 8.83 37.11 1.47
N ALA A 21 7.58 37.56 1.46
CA ALA A 21 6.42 36.71 1.68
C ALA A 21 6.29 35.61 0.62
N ILE A 22 6.54 35.91 -0.66
CA ILE A 22 6.56 34.91 -1.74
C ILE A 22 7.66 33.90 -1.48
N LEU A 23 8.89 34.34 -1.21
CA LEU A 23 10.04 33.45 -1.01
C LEU A 23 9.83 32.53 0.19
N LEU A 24 9.28 33.06 1.28
CA LEU A 24 8.85 32.28 2.46
C LEU A 24 7.77 31.27 2.10
N SER A 25 6.77 31.67 1.29
CA SER A 25 5.70 30.77 0.86
C SER A 25 6.24 29.62 0.00
N VAL A 26 7.16 29.90 -0.92
CA VAL A 26 7.81 28.86 -1.75
C VAL A 26 8.67 27.93 -0.90
N LEU A 27 9.45 28.46 0.05
CA LEU A 27 10.25 27.65 0.97
C LEU A 27 9.36 26.76 1.84
N LEU A 28 8.27 27.31 2.38
CA LEU A 28 7.34 26.57 3.22
C LEU A 28 6.61 25.48 2.42
N LEU A 29 6.20 25.78 1.19
CA LEU A 29 5.63 24.78 0.28
C LEU A 29 6.63 23.67 -0.03
N GLY A 30 7.88 24.02 -0.34
CA GLY A 30 8.96 23.06 -0.59
C GLY A 30 9.23 22.18 0.64
N PHE A 31 9.25 22.77 1.83
CA PHE A 31 9.46 22.06 3.09
C PHE A 31 8.31 21.09 3.40
N VAL A 32 7.05 21.53 3.30
CA VAL A 32 5.87 20.68 3.51
C VAL A 32 5.85 19.53 2.51
N THR A 33 6.16 19.81 1.24
CA THR A 33 6.25 18.80 0.18
C THR A 33 7.34 17.77 0.48
N ALA A 34 8.52 18.21 0.92
CA ALA A 34 9.61 17.31 1.29
C ALA A 34 9.24 16.41 2.49
N LEU A 35 8.61 16.96 3.53
CA LEU A 35 8.14 16.18 4.67
C LEU A 35 7.05 15.18 4.29
N THR A 36 6.08 15.57 3.46
CA THR A 36 5.00 14.67 3.04
C THR A 36 5.51 13.54 2.16
N ILE A 37 6.48 13.77 1.28
CA ILE A 37 7.10 12.69 0.49
C ILE A 37 7.89 11.74 1.39
N ARG A 38 8.68 12.28 2.33
CA ARG A 38 9.52 11.46 3.22
C ARG A 38 8.72 10.64 4.23
N ALA A 39 7.54 11.13 4.61
CA ALA A 39 6.58 10.43 5.45
C ALA A 39 5.61 9.53 4.64
N ASN A 40 5.75 9.43 3.31
CA ASN A 40 4.85 8.61 2.50
C ASN A 40 5.20 7.11 2.64
N PRO A 41 4.36 6.30 3.30
CA PRO A 41 4.64 4.88 3.54
C PRO A 41 4.63 4.04 2.25
N TYR A 42 4.16 4.57 1.12
CA TYR A 42 4.05 3.83 -0.13
C TYR A 42 5.31 3.88 -1.01
N VAL A 43 6.20 4.86 -0.80
CA VAL A 43 7.34 5.15 -1.68
C VAL A 43 8.69 4.77 -1.05
N SER A 44 8.73 4.45 0.24
CA SER A 44 9.93 4.72 1.06
C SER A 44 11.17 3.87 0.78
N ASP A 45 11.12 2.63 0.25
CA ASP A 45 12.31 1.76 0.35
C ASP A 45 12.61 0.90 -0.88
N ARG A 46 12.41 1.42 -2.10
CA ARG A 46 12.80 0.67 -3.32
C ARG A 46 14.31 0.38 -3.38
N GLU A 47 15.15 1.31 -2.96
CA GLU A 47 16.61 1.12 -2.96
C GLU A 47 17.05 0.05 -1.94
N ALA A 48 16.43 0.05 -0.75
CA ALA A 48 16.75 -0.91 0.29
C ALA A 48 16.15 -2.31 0.00
N ASN A 49 14.92 -2.37 -0.51
CA ASN A 49 14.13 -3.60 -0.61
C ASN A 49 13.81 -4.08 -2.04
N GLY A 50 14.35 -3.42 -3.08
CA GLY A 50 14.19 -3.81 -4.49
C GLY A 50 12.93 -3.25 -5.16
N ILE A 51 11.79 -3.30 -4.47
CA ILE A 51 10.49 -2.78 -4.93
C ILE A 51 9.86 -1.84 -3.90
N SER A 52 8.93 -0.98 -4.30
CA SER A 52 8.17 -0.17 -3.35
C SER A 52 7.17 -1.02 -2.57
N LYS A 53 6.82 -0.59 -1.36
CA LYS A 53 5.81 -1.26 -0.52
C LYS A 53 4.47 -1.42 -1.26
N PHE A 54 4.07 -0.41 -2.04
CA PHE A 54 2.87 -0.52 -2.89
C PHE A 54 2.97 -1.65 -3.92
N LYS A 55 4.08 -1.73 -4.66
CA LYS A 55 4.29 -2.78 -5.67
C LYS A 55 4.35 -4.17 -5.05
N PHE A 56 4.92 -4.26 -3.85
CA PHE A 56 4.90 -5.50 -3.08
C PHE A 56 3.48 -5.94 -2.73
N LEU A 57 2.65 -5.04 -2.18
CA LEU A 57 1.26 -5.35 -1.85
C LEU A 57 0.43 -5.74 -3.09
N GLU A 58 0.65 -5.07 -4.22
CA GLU A 58 0.02 -5.39 -5.50
C GLU A 58 0.39 -6.82 -5.95
N ALA A 59 1.68 -7.15 -5.92
CA ALA A 59 2.17 -8.49 -6.24
C ALA A 59 1.60 -9.55 -5.27
N CYS A 60 1.51 -9.26 -3.97
CA CYS A 60 0.92 -10.20 -3.01
C CYS A 60 -0.57 -10.47 -3.28
N LYS A 61 -1.33 -9.47 -3.71
CA LYS A 61 -2.73 -9.67 -4.10
C LYS A 61 -2.86 -10.54 -5.35
N GLU A 62 -1.97 -10.37 -6.32
CA GLU A 62 -1.90 -11.20 -7.52
C GLU A 62 -1.54 -12.65 -7.15
N GLN A 63 -0.51 -12.85 -6.31
CA GLN A 63 -0.15 -14.18 -5.81
C GLN A 63 -1.30 -14.87 -5.06
N LEU A 64 -2.06 -14.13 -4.25
CA LEU A 64 -3.23 -14.67 -3.54
C LEU A 64 -4.36 -15.10 -4.50
N ALA A 65 -4.54 -14.38 -5.60
CA ALA A 65 -5.56 -14.69 -6.59
C ALA A 65 -5.20 -15.91 -7.45
N GLU A 66 -3.91 -16.13 -7.67
CA GLU A 66 -3.36 -17.23 -8.49
C GLU A 66 -2.87 -18.42 -7.65
N ASP A 67 -3.12 -18.41 -6.34
CA ASP A 67 -2.59 -19.40 -5.41
C ASP A 67 -3.08 -20.83 -5.74
N GLU A 68 -2.14 -21.74 -6.00
CA GLU A 68 -2.43 -23.13 -6.36
C GLU A 68 -3.18 -23.89 -5.25
N GLN A 69 -3.00 -23.48 -3.98
CA GLN A 69 -3.68 -24.11 -2.86
C GLN A 69 -5.15 -23.72 -2.80
N LEU A 70 -5.53 -22.57 -3.36
CA LEU A 70 -6.94 -22.23 -3.56
C LEU A 70 -7.61 -23.22 -4.52
N ALA A 71 -6.92 -23.60 -5.60
CA ALA A 71 -7.41 -24.58 -6.57
C ALA A 71 -7.52 -25.98 -5.96
N SER A 72 -6.55 -26.39 -5.15
CA SER A 72 -6.63 -27.68 -4.44
C SER A 72 -7.76 -27.71 -3.40
N LEU A 73 -7.93 -26.63 -2.63
CA LEU A 73 -9.04 -26.48 -1.68
C LEU A 73 -10.39 -26.51 -2.40
N GLN A 74 -10.48 -25.90 -3.58
CA GLN A 74 -11.68 -25.95 -4.41
C GLN A 74 -12.03 -27.38 -4.81
N GLY A 75 -11.06 -28.18 -5.26
CA GLY A 75 -11.25 -29.59 -5.59
C GLY A 75 -11.77 -30.41 -4.41
N LEU A 76 -11.17 -30.23 -3.23
CA LEU A 76 -11.59 -30.91 -1.99
C LEU A 76 -13.00 -30.51 -1.55
N LEU A 77 -13.35 -29.23 -1.65
CA LEU A 77 -14.68 -28.73 -1.29
C LEU A 77 -15.76 -29.17 -2.29
N GLN A 78 -15.41 -29.33 -3.57
CA GLN A 78 -16.30 -29.94 -4.57
C GLN A 78 -16.52 -31.43 -4.30
N GLN A 79 -15.45 -32.17 -3.97
CA GLN A 79 -15.53 -33.60 -3.67
C GLN A 79 -16.36 -33.90 -2.41
N SER A 80 -16.27 -33.05 -1.39
CA SER A 80 -17.08 -33.15 -0.17
C SER A 80 -18.51 -32.62 -0.31
N GLY A 81 -18.88 -32.09 -1.49
CA GLY A 81 -20.21 -31.53 -1.76
C GLY A 81 -20.49 -30.18 -1.10
N GLN A 82 -19.49 -29.56 -0.47
CA GLN A 82 -19.60 -28.23 0.14
C GLN A 82 -19.59 -27.11 -0.90
N LEU A 83 -18.98 -27.36 -2.06
CA LEU A 83 -18.95 -26.45 -3.20
C LEU A 83 -19.67 -27.09 -4.40
N ARG A 84 -20.59 -26.35 -5.04
CA ARG A 84 -21.32 -26.88 -6.20
C ARG A 84 -20.45 -26.89 -7.45
N ALA A 85 -20.76 -27.78 -8.40
CA ALA A 85 -20.16 -27.76 -9.73
C ALA A 85 -20.37 -26.38 -10.38
N GLY A 86 -19.28 -25.78 -10.88
CA GLY A 86 -19.27 -24.44 -11.48
C GLY A 86 -19.05 -23.28 -10.51
N GLN A 87 -19.06 -23.51 -9.19
CA GLN A 87 -18.66 -22.48 -8.21
C GLN A 87 -17.14 -22.43 -8.07
N ARG A 88 -16.60 -21.21 -8.01
CA ARG A 88 -15.18 -20.91 -7.79
C ARG A 88 -14.95 -20.34 -6.41
N LEU A 89 -13.79 -20.62 -5.85
CA LEU A 89 -13.33 -19.95 -4.64
C LEU A 89 -12.50 -18.74 -5.02
N THR A 90 -12.56 -17.72 -4.18
CA THR A 90 -11.70 -16.55 -4.26
C THR A 90 -11.14 -16.30 -2.86
N ALA A 91 -9.89 -15.88 -2.79
CA ALA A 91 -9.29 -15.41 -1.56
C ALA A 91 -9.11 -13.89 -1.60
N GLN A 92 -9.38 -13.24 -0.47
CA GLN A 92 -9.18 -11.81 -0.31
C GLN A 92 -8.51 -11.53 1.03
N ILE A 93 -7.56 -10.61 1.05
CA ILE A 93 -6.88 -10.23 2.29
C ILE A 93 -7.91 -9.66 3.28
N ALA A 94 -7.95 -10.22 4.49
CA ALA A 94 -8.89 -9.90 5.55
C ALA A 94 -8.32 -8.81 6.50
N ALA A 95 -7.75 -7.75 5.92
CA ALA A 95 -7.19 -6.62 6.66
C ALA A 95 -7.63 -5.29 6.01
N GLU A 96 -7.87 -4.28 6.83
CA GLU A 96 -8.14 -2.94 6.33
C GLU A 96 -6.90 -2.37 5.63
N PRO A 97 -7.05 -1.48 4.63
CA PRO A 97 -5.92 -0.96 3.87
C PRO A 97 -4.85 -0.27 4.74
N ALA A 98 -5.24 0.41 5.82
CA ALA A 98 -4.32 1.07 6.74
C ALA A 98 -3.47 0.05 7.50
N ASP A 99 -4.12 -0.99 8.05
CA ASP A 99 -3.44 -2.07 8.79
C ASP A 99 -2.55 -2.89 7.86
N LEU A 100 -3.02 -3.18 6.64
CA LEU A 100 -2.28 -3.92 5.64
C LEU A 100 -0.91 -3.29 5.34
N VAL A 101 -0.87 -1.97 5.17
CA VAL A 101 0.38 -1.23 4.92
C VAL A 101 1.29 -1.22 6.15
N GLY A 102 0.69 -1.17 7.34
CA GLY A 102 1.39 -1.25 8.63
C GLY A 102 1.99 -2.64 8.90
N SER A 103 1.35 -3.71 8.43
CA SER A 103 1.81 -5.09 8.59
C SER A 103 2.97 -5.48 7.67
N VAL A 104 3.29 -4.68 6.66
CA VAL A 104 4.45 -4.94 5.79
C VAL A 104 5.74 -4.64 6.55
N GLN A 105 6.57 -5.66 6.69
CA GLN A 105 7.87 -5.61 7.35
C GLN A 105 9.01 -5.81 6.35
N THR A 106 10.21 -5.35 6.71
CA THR A 106 11.41 -5.60 5.90
C THR A 106 11.97 -6.99 6.18
N ALA A 107 12.34 -7.72 5.12
CA ALA A 107 12.96 -9.03 5.24
C ALA A 107 14.46 -8.91 5.62
N GLN A 108 14.98 -9.87 6.40
CA GLN A 108 16.44 -9.98 6.60
C GLN A 108 17.12 -10.29 5.27
N GLY A 109 18.15 -9.50 4.91
CA GLY A 109 18.80 -9.59 3.59
C GLY A 109 18.16 -8.70 2.51
N GLY A 110 17.15 -7.91 2.87
CA GLY A 110 16.48 -6.96 1.97
C GLY A 110 15.27 -7.57 1.28
N GLY A 111 14.23 -6.75 1.13
CA GLY A 111 12.95 -7.19 0.60
C GLY A 111 11.80 -6.90 1.57
N TRP A 112 10.65 -7.50 1.31
CA TRP A 112 9.43 -7.27 2.07
C TRP A 112 8.80 -8.57 2.52
N THR A 113 8.16 -8.56 3.68
CA THR A 113 7.32 -9.65 4.18
C THR A 113 5.97 -9.11 4.60
N LEU A 114 4.94 -9.94 4.43
CA LEU A 114 3.58 -9.67 4.83
C LEU A 114 2.97 -10.97 5.34
N ASN A 115 2.45 -10.93 6.57
CA ASN A 115 1.70 -12.02 7.17
C ASN A 115 0.34 -11.49 7.59
N VAL A 116 -0.71 -11.92 6.89
CA VAL A 116 -2.09 -11.44 7.09
C VAL A 116 -3.09 -12.58 6.91
N PRO A 117 -4.24 -12.54 7.57
CA PRO A 117 -5.32 -13.46 7.27
C PRO A 117 -5.92 -13.16 5.89
N ALA A 118 -6.35 -14.21 5.18
CA ALA A 118 -7.11 -14.14 3.94
C ALA A 118 -8.48 -14.82 4.12
N ASN A 119 -9.55 -14.11 3.77
CA ASN A 119 -10.91 -14.62 3.69
C ASN A 119 -11.05 -15.49 2.45
N ILE A 120 -11.47 -16.73 2.63
CA ILE A 120 -11.84 -17.64 1.54
C ILE A 120 -13.34 -17.54 1.34
N GLN A 121 -13.80 -17.27 0.13
CA GLN A 121 -15.22 -17.09 -0.18
C GLN A 121 -15.57 -17.67 -1.54
N VAL A 122 -16.85 -17.97 -1.75
CA VAL A 122 -17.35 -18.41 -3.06
C VAL A 122 -17.53 -17.19 -3.95
N ASP A 123 -17.05 -17.26 -5.18
CA ASP A 123 -17.22 -16.20 -6.17
C ASP A 123 -18.71 -15.82 -6.32
N GLY A 124 -19.00 -14.52 -6.30
CA GLY A 124 -20.36 -13.97 -6.28
C GLY A 124 -21.12 -14.10 -4.95
N ARG A 125 -20.54 -14.70 -3.89
CA ARG A 125 -21.09 -14.70 -2.53
C ARG A 125 -20.11 -13.99 -1.60
N GLY A 126 -20.47 -12.80 -1.12
CA GLY A 126 -19.65 -12.00 -0.19
C GLY A 126 -19.56 -12.53 1.24
N VAL A 127 -19.87 -13.81 1.49
CA VAL A 127 -19.80 -14.43 2.82
C VAL A 127 -18.57 -15.35 2.86
N PRO A 128 -17.60 -15.10 3.75
CA PRO A 128 -16.43 -15.94 3.87
C PRO A 128 -16.80 -17.31 4.44
N LEU A 129 -16.26 -18.37 3.82
CA LEU A 129 -16.31 -19.75 4.31
C LEU A 129 -15.35 -19.97 5.48
N GLY A 130 -14.29 -19.17 5.54
CA GLY A 130 -13.27 -19.24 6.58
C GLY A 130 -12.12 -18.27 6.32
N GLN A 131 -11.15 -18.25 7.24
CA GLN A 131 -9.92 -17.49 7.12
C GLN A 131 -8.72 -18.42 7.15
N LEU A 132 -7.78 -18.20 6.24
CA LEU A 132 -6.50 -18.89 6.18
C LEU A 132 -5.36 -17.89 6.35
N PRO A 133 -4.28 -18.22 7.07
CA PRO A 133 -3.10 -17.37 7.08
C PRO A 133 -2.51 -17.29 5.66
N PHE A 134 -2.12 -16.09 5.26
CA PHE A 134 -1.43 -15.83 4.01
C PHE A 134 -0.09 -15.17 4.30
N GLU A 135 0.97 -15.79 3.80
CA GLU A 135 2.33 -15.28 3.88
C GLU A 135 2.78 -14.88 2.49
N CYS A 136 3.29 -13.66 2.36
CA CYS A 136 3.86 -13.15 1.12
C CYS A 136 5.22 -12.54 1.39
N THR A 137 6.21 -12.91 0.59
CA THR A 137 7.59 -12.44 0.73
C THR A 137 8.14 -11.99 -0.61
N HIS A 138 8.88 -10.90 -0.61
CA HIS A 138 9.67 -10.44 -1.75
C HIS A 138 11.14 -10.55 -1.40
N ASN A 139 11.88 -11.33 -2.18
CA ASN A 139 13.32 -11.47 -2.05
C ASN A 139 14.02 -10.54 -3.04
N LYS A 140 14.79 -9.57 -2.51
CA LYS A 140 15.53 -8.60 -3.34
C LYS A 140 16.60 -9.26 -4.20
N ALA A 141 17.33 -10.24 -3.67
CA ALA A 141 18.43 -10.90 -4.39
C ALA A 141 17.92 -11.69 -5.61
N GLN A 142 16.73 -12.28 -5.49
CA GLN A 142 16.07 -13.03 -6.56
C GLN A 142 15.11 -12.18 -7.40
N ASN A 143 14.86 -10.94 -6.96
CA ASN A 143 13.85 -10.04 -7.51
C ASN A 143 12.49 -10.73 -7.75
N ARG A 144 12.06 -11.53 -6.78
CA ARG A 144 10.87 -12.37 -6.89
C ARG A 144 9.97 -12.21 -5.68
N THR A 145 8.67 -12.13 -5.92
CA THR A 145 7.62 -12.19 -4.90
C THR A 145 6.98 -13.56 -4.93
N THR A 146 6.77 -14.15 -3.76
CA THR A 146 6.09 -15.43 -3.56
C THR A 146 5.05 -15.28 -2.48
N GLY A 147 3.84 -15.76 -2.74
CA GLY A 147 2.75 -15.81 -1.76
C GLY A 147 2.27 -17.24 -1.59
N GLN A 148 1.84 -17.59 -0.38
CA GLN A 148 1.29 -18.91 -0.09
C GLN A 148 0.21 -18.85 0.99
N LEU A 149 -0.91 -19.54 0.76
CA LEU A 149 -1.94 -19.81 1.75
C LEU A 149 -1.55 -20.98 2.67
N GLN A 150 -1.57 -20.78 3.99
CA GLN A 150 -1.30 -21.86 4.92
C GLN A 150 -2.58 -22.67 5.16
N LEU A 151 -2.65 -23.84 4.53
CA LEU A 151 -3.72 -24.80 4.71
C LEU A 151 -3.60 -25.48 6.10
N PRO A 152 -4.70 -25.60 6.87
CA PRO A 152 -4.71 -26.37 8.10
C PRO A 152 -4.50 -27.85 7.78
N GLY A 153 -3.40 -28.42 8.29
CA GLY A 153 -3.05 -29.83 8.10
C GLY A 153 -1.91 -30.09 7.13
N GLY A 154 -0.98 -29.15 6.96
CA GLY A 154 0.25 -29.34 6.18
C GLY A 154 0.88 -30.71 6.43
N ILE A 155 0.99 -31.49 5.34
CA ILE A 155 1.88 -32.63 5.22
C ILE A 155 3.09 -32.15 4.42
#